data_AF-A0A7V0MLA1-F1
#
_entry.id   AF-A0A7V0MLA1-F1
#
_cell.length_a   1.000
_cell.length_b   1.000
_cell.length_c   1.000
_cell.angle_alpha   90.00
_cell.angle_beta   90.00
_cell.angle_gamma   90.00
#
_symmetry.space_group_name_H-M   'P 1'
#
loop_
_entity.id
_entity.type
_entity.pdbx_description
1 polymer ?
#
loop_
_entity_poly.entity_id
_entity_poly.type
_entity_poly.pdbx_seq_one_letter_code
_entity_poly.pdbx_strand_id
1 'polypeptide(L)' 'MRAELFLLKMRGRDLRERWEAKGGLDTRERARAIARRLLREHRPKGLPQDLDRKIRKRFPHIALSEEEVRP' A
#
# COMPACT_ATOMS: atom_id res chain seq x y z
N MET A 1 -20.94 13.52 -13.55
CA MET A 1 -19.50 13.25 -13.79
C MET A 1 -19.41 12.09 -14.78
N ARG A 2 -18.62 12.22 -15.87
CA ARG A 2 -18.56 11.20 -16.95
C ARG A 2 -17.98 9.89 -16.41
N ALA A 3 -18.62 8.76 -16.72
CA ALA A 3 -18.27 7.41 -16.26
C ALA A 3 -17.10 6.76 -17.05
N GLU A 4 -16.58 7.43 -18.08
CA GLU A 4 -15.67 6.83 -19.07
C GLU A 4 -14.18 7.16 -18.84
N LEU A 5 -13.86 8.12 -17.97
CA LEU A 5 -12.48 8.59 -17.78
C LEU A 5 -11.80 7.85 -16.62
N PHE A 6 -10.96 6.87 -16.94
CA PHE A 6 -10.09 6.22 -15.96
C PHE A 6 -8.73 6.92 -15.85
N LEU A 7 -8.44 7.48 -14.68
CA LEU A 7 -7.18 8.17 -14.41
C LEU A 7 -6.20 7.23 -13.71
N LEU A 8 -5.15 6.84 -14.43
CA LEU A 8 -4.06 6.02 -13.88
C LEU A 8 -3.37 6.76 -12.73
N LYS A 9 -3.43 6.19 -11.53
CA LYS A 9 -2.85 6.76 -10.29
C LYS A 9 -1.34 7.01 -10.36
N MET A 10 -0.63 6.29 -11.23
CA MET A 10 0.83 6.37 -11.36
C MET A 10 1.29 7.36 -12.44
N ARG A 11 0.45 7.64 -13.46
CA ARG A 11 0.88 8.42 -14.61
C ARG A 11 1.03 9.89 -14.21
N GLY A 12 2.25 10.40 -14.28
CA GLY A 12 2.48 11.83 -14.18
C GLY A 12 1.81 12.54 -15.35
N ARG A 13 0.95 13.52 -15.03
CA ARG A 13 0.34 14.43 -16.01
C ARG A 13 0.74 15.88 -15.75
N ASP A 14 1.82 16.05 -14.99
CA ASP A 14 2.39 17.35 -14.71
C ASP A 14 3.03 17.91 -15.98
N LEU A 15 2.97 19.23 -16.15
CA LEU A 15 3.80 19.94 -17.13
C LEU A 15 5.28 19.71 -16.81
N ARG A 16 6.14 19.80 -17.83
CA ARG A 16 7.57 19.50 -17.73
C ARG A 16 8.24 20.23 -16.55
N GLU A 17 8.02 21.54 -16.42
CA GLU A 17 8.56 22.35 -15.32
C GLU A 17 8.20 21.80 -13.93
N ARG A 18 6.94 21.39 -13.75
CA ARG A 18 6.45 20.80 -12.50
C ARG A 18 6.99 19.40 -12.26
N TRP A 19 7.22 18.64 -13.32
CA TRP A 19 7.86 17.32 -13.23
C TRP A 19 9.33 17.44 -12.82
N GLU A 20 10.07 18.39 -13.41
CA GLU A 20 11.46 18.69 -13.08
C GLU A 20 11.59 19.21 -11.65
N ALA A 21 10.73 20.15 -11.22
CA ALA A 21 10.72 20.66 -9.85
C ALA A 21 10.43 19.57 -8.80
N LYS A 22 9.73 18.49 -9.18
CA LYS A 22 9.47 17.30 -8.34
C LYS A 22 10.60 16.26 -8.41
N GLY A 23 11.73 16.59 -9.04
CA GLY A 23 12.91 15.73 -9.15
C GLY A 23 12.93 14.84 -10.39
N GLY A 24 12.09 15.09 -11.40
CA GLY A 24 12.15 14.36 -12.66
C GLY A 24 11.85 12.86 -12.53
N LEU A 25 11.02 12.48 -11.56
CA LEU A 25 10.82 11.07 -11.20
C LEU A 25 10.21 10.26 -12.33
N ASP A 26 10.82 9.10 -12.59
CA ASP A 26 10.29 8.11 -13.52
C ASP A 26 9.06 7.37 -12.95
N THR A 27 8.44 6.52 -13.77
CA THR A 27 7.25 5.77 -13.35
C THR A 27 7.56 4.71 -12.28
N ARG A 28 8.75 4.10 -12.32
CA ARG A 28 9.18 3.06 -11.37
C ARG A 28 9.46 3.65 -10.00
N GLU A 29 10.11 4.79 -9.94
CA GLU A 29 10.38 5.55 -8.72
C GLU A 29 9.09 5.99 -8.04
N ARG A 30 8.14 6.53 -8.82
CA ARG A 30 6.80 6.86 -8.35
C ARG A 30 6.09 5.63 -7.78
N ALA A 31 6.13 4.50 -8.49
CA ALA A 31 5.51 3.25 -8.01
C ALA A 31 6.14 2.77 -6.69
N ARG A 32 7.48 2.82 -6.57
CA ARG A 32 8.20 2.47 -5.33
C ARG A 32 7.80 3.39 -4.17
N ALA A 33 7.71 4.69 -4.40
CA ALA A 33 7.30 5.64 -3.38
C ALA A 33 5.87 5.37 -2.89
N ILE A 34 4.94 5.11 -3.81
CA ILE A 34 3.55 4.74 -3.47
C ILE A 34 3.52 3.42 -2.68
N ALA A 35 4.25 2.39 -3.11
CA ALA A 35 4.30 1.11 -2.42
C ALA A 35 4.82 1.26 -0.98
N ARG A 36 5.93 1.98 -0.79
CA ARG A 36 6.47 2.27 0.55
C ARG A 36 5.44 3.00 1.43
N ARG A 37 4.74 3.97 0.86
CA ARG A 37 3.69 4.70 1.56
C ARG A 37 2.55 3.78 1.99
N LEU A 38 2.03 2.96 1.07
CA LEU A 38 0.94 2.02 1.35
C LEU A 38 1.33 1.00 2.41
N LEU A 39 2.52 0.41 2.35
CA LEU A 39 2.97 -0.56 3.35
C LEU A 39 3.10 0.06 4.76
N ARG A 40 3.43 1.35 4.83
CA ARG A 40 3.55 2.07 6.10
C ARG A 40 2.19 2.51 6.67
N GLU A 41 1.29 2.99 5.81
CA GLU A 41 0.06 3.67 6.23
C GLU A 41 -1.17 2.75 6.23
N HIS A 42 -1.19 1.74 5.36
CA HIS A 42 -2.36 0.88 5.22
C HIS A 42 -2.44 -0.13 6.36
N ARG A 43 -3.51 -0.03 7.16
CA ARG A 43 -3.88 -1.04 8.14
C ARG A 43 -5.06 -1.85 7.60
N PRO A 44 -4.89 -3.16 7.34
CA PRO A 44 -6.00 -3.99 6.92
C PRO A 44 -7.02 -4.10 8.06
N LYS A 45 -8.29 -4.32 7.70
CA LYS A 45 -9.29 -4.70 8.71
C LYS A 45 -8.86 -6.04 9.30
N GLY A 46 -8.75 -6.09 10.62
CA GLY A 46 -8.38 -7.31 11.32
C GLY A 46 -9.40 -8.42 11.11
N LEU A 47 -8.96 -9.66 11.32
CA LEU A 47 -9.85 -10.82 11.39
C LEU A 47 -10.57 -10.83 12.75
N PRO A 48 -11.76 -11.45 12.84
CA PRO A 48 -12.36 -11.77 14.14
C PRO A 48 -11.36 -12.56 15.00
N GLN A 49 -11.25 -12.21 16.28
CA GLN A 49 -10.22 -12.74 17.17
C GLN A 49 -10.25 -14.28 17.26
N ASP A 50 -11.44 -14.87 17.26
CA ASP A 50 -11.61 -16.32 17.29
C ASP A 50 -11.06 -17.02 16.04
N LEU A 51 -11.21 -16.38 14.87
CA LEU A 51 -10.70 -16.90 13.61
C LEU A 51 -9.18 -16.75 13.55
N ASP A 52 -8.66 -15.60 13.98
CA ASP A 52 -7.22 -15.33 14.06
C ASP A 52 -6.50 -16.37 14.95
N ARG A 53 -7.05 -16.66 16.13
CA ARG A 53 -6.53 -17.71 17.03
C ARG A 53 -6.52 -19.10 16.39
N LYS A 54 -7.59 -19.47 15.66
CA LYS A 54 -7.66 -20.76 14.95
C LYS A 54 -6.60 -20.86 13.86
N ILE A 55 -6.39 -19.79 13.09
CA ILE A 55 -5.39 -19.73 12.02
C ILE A 55 -3.98 -19.84 12.62
N ARG A 56 -3.67 -19.07 13.67
CA ARG A 56 -2.37 -19.11 14.37
C ARG A 56 -2.06 -20.50 14.92
N LYS A 57 -3.06 -21.18 15.52
CA LYS A 57 -2.90 -22.56 16.02
C LYS A 57 -2.61 -23.55 14.88
N ARG A 58 -3.21 -23.34 13.69
CA ARG A 58 -3.03 -24.24 12.55
C ARG A 58 -1.70 -23.99 11.81
N PHE A 59 -1.23 -22.74 11.77
CA PHE A 59 -0.05 -22.32 11.01
C PHE A 59 0.96 -21.58 11.90
N PRO A 60 1.59 -22.27 12.87
CA PRO A 60 2.42 -21.63 13.89
C PRO A 60 3.69 -20.97 13.36
N HIS A 61 4.15 -21.30 12.15
CA HIS A 61 5.39 -20.76 11.56
C HIS A 61 5.16 -19.67 10.49
N ILE A 62 3.90 -19.33 10.21
CA ILE A 62 3.54 -18.36 9.16
C ILE A 62 2.96 -17.08 9.77
N ALA A 63 2.23 -17.21 10.88
CA ALA A 63 1.64 -16.07 11.55
C ALA A 63 2.68 -15.34 12.41
N LEU A 64 2.79 -14.02 12.25
CA LEU A 64 3.48 -13.14 13.21
C LEU A 64 2.87 -13.34 14.60
N SER A 65 3.63 -13.19 15.68
CA SER A 65 3.10 -13.26 17.05
C SER A 65 2.05 -12.16 17.32
N GLU A 66 1.21 -12.32 18.35
CA GLU A 66 0.19 -11.29 18.66
C GLU A 66 0.83 -9.95 19.04
N GLU A 67 2.03 -10.01 19.60
CA GLU A 67 2.84 -8.87 20.03
C GLU A 67 3.41 -8.10 18.82
N GLU A 68 3.88 -8.79 17.78
CA GLU A 68 4.39 -8.16 16.55
C GLU A 68 3.31 -7.50 15.68
N VAL A 69 2.05 -7.87 15.90
CA VAL A 69 0.90 -7.31 15.17
C VAL A 69 0.29 -6.10 15.89
N ARG A 70 0.48 -5.97 17.22
CA ARG A 70 0.05 -4.79 17.98
C ARG A 70 1.03 -3.63 17.78
N PRO A 71 0.53 -2.38 17.70
CA PRO A 71 1.38 -1.20 17.53
C PRO A 71 2.29 -0.94 18.74
#